data_AF-A0A7X2BR78-F1
#
_entry.id   AF-A0A7X2BR78-F1
#
_cell.length_a   1.000
_cell.length_b   1.000
_cell.length_c   1.000
_cell.angle_alpha   90.00
_cell.angle_beta   90.00
_cell.angle_gamma   90.00
#
_symmetry.space_group_name_H-M   'P 1'
#
loop_
_entity.id
_entity.type
_entity.pdbx_description
1 polymer ?
#
loop_
_entity_poly.entity_id
_entity_poly.type
_entity_poly.pdbx_seq_one_letter_code
_entity_poly.pdbx_strand_id
1 'polypeptide(L)'
;MNRPSPVKTDNFFLLIFRALRDRRVPIALRIASHNVILVALALVIYAVVMGLQFKQAMHEQADALGQSLTTQTATSATELLVSNDILSLNVLLNNLTKNPLVAHAAIYSVDNRILAEAGQRPKSGLLGETEGVYQTKITFQDVTAGHLRISLDMNQFEQPMTISLQSMGILSAILLALALALSLRLGRNITTPLLQLRVWLREPDPYTPAINRQDEIGDLARQLHTRLAPPAPEPEPEPEPEYDDEEAEDDEPAFEVRNLRDPGFDETPPAPAPKAAPRQVISAEEDENDDEDPFADLRDTASEAPAPVVKAQPAKPAAPQPSA
;
A
#
# COMPACT_ATOMS: atom_id res chain seq x y z
N MET A 1 52.45 -10.49 8.49
CA MET A 1 51.49 -11.61 8.25
C MET A 1 50.07 -11.09 8.54
N ASN A 2 49.45 -10.41 7.57
CA ASN A 2 48.12 -9.81 7.72
C ASN A 2 47.04 -10.89 7.69
N ARG A 3 46.30 -11.06 8.80
CA ARG A 3 45.03 -11.81 8.79
C ARG A 3 43.92 -10.80 8.46
N PRO A 4 43.10 -11.02 7.42
CA PRO A 4 41.97 -10.15 7.16
C PRO A 4 40.96 -10.25 8.31
N SER A 5 40.44 -9.09 8.74
CA SER A 5 39.41 -8.98 9.75
C SER A 5 38.17 -9.80 9.35
N PRO A 6 37.50 -10.49 10.30
CA PRO A 6 36.33 -11.29 9.97
C PRO A 6 35.23 -10.34 9.50
N VAL A 7 34.84 -10.52 8.23
CA VAL A 7 33.76 -9.79 7.58
C VAL A 7 32.54 -9.81 8.50
N LYS A 8 32.12 -8.64 8.97
CA LYS A 8 30.95 -8.44 9.83
C LYS A 8 29.73 -8.89 9.04
N THR A 9 29.32 -10.13 9.25
CA THR A 9 28.19 -10.73 8.55
C THR A 9 26.91 -10.17 9.16
N ASP A 10 26.28 -9.23 8.45
CA ASP A 10 24.95 -8.67 8.75
C ASP A 10 23.80 -9.69 8.52
N ASN A 11 24.07 -10.98 8.74
CA ASN A 11 23.10 -12.04 8.55
C ASN A 11 22.12 -12.07 9.73
N PHE A 12 20.95 -11.51 9.49
CA PHE A 12 19.81 -11.43 10.41
C PHE A 12 19.45 -12.78 11.07
N PHE A 13 19.53 -13.88 10.32
CA PHE A 13 19.32 -15.23 10.85
C PHE A 13 20.31 -15.61 11.95
N LEU A 14 21.58 -15.20 11.83
CA LEU A 14 22.59 -15.45 12.86
C LEU A 14 22.37 -14.57 14.09
N LEU A 15 21.82 -13.36 13.93
CA LEU A 15 21.42 -12.51 15.06
C LEU A 15 20.23 -13.08 15.82
N ILE A 16 19.20 -13.57 15.14
CA ILE A 16 18.08 -14.29 15.77
C ILE A 16 18.58 -15.56 16.47
N PHE A 17 19.45 -16.33 15.80
CA PHE A 17 20.00 -17.56 16.34
C PHE A 17 20.90 -17.33 17.56
N ARG A 18 21.75 -16.29 17.55
CA ARG A 18 22.52 -15.86 18.72
C ARG A 18 21.64 -15.29 19.82
N ALA A 19 20.58 -14.55 19.48
CA ALA A 19 19.64 -14.02 20.47
C ALA A 19 18.87 -15.13 21.19
N LEU A 20 18.50 -16.21 20.49
CA LEU A 20 17.93 -17.41 21.11
C LEU A 20 18.95 -18.18 21.98
N ARG A 21 20.24 -18.15 21.61
CA ARG A 21 21.29 -18.97 22.24
C ARG A 21 22.02 -18.31 23.42
N ASP A 22 22.23 -17.00 23.40
CA ASP A 22 23.12 -16.31 24.38
C ASP A 22 22.37 -15.51 25.47
N ARG A 23 21.03 -15.55 25.53
CA ARG A 23 20.17 -14.82 26.52
C ARG A 23 20.37 -13.28 26.60
N ARG A 24 21.35 -12.70 25.93
CA ARG A 24 21.57 -11.24 25.81
C ARG A 24 20.92 -10.74 24.53
N VAL A 25 19.63 -10.42 24.63
CA VAL A 25 18.87 -9.86 23.52
C VAL A 25 19.27 -8.40 23.31
N PRO A 26 19.76 -7.99 22.12
CA PRO A 26 20.04 -6.58 21.83
C PRO A 26 18.77 -5.74 21.97
N ILE A 27 18.90 -4.50 22.44
CA ILE A 27 17.76 -3.61 22.74
C ILE A 27 16.84 -3.46 21.52
N ALA A 28 17.41 -3.37 20.30
CA ALA A 28 16.68 -3.42 19.03
C ALA A 28 15.66 -4.57 18.96
N LEU A 29 16.10 -5.80 19.28
CA LEU A 29 15.26 -6.99 19.13
C LEU A 29 14.16 -7.02 20.21
N ARG A 30 14.41 -6.45 21.39
CA ARG A 30 13.37 -6.32 22.43
C ARG A 30 12.30 -5.34 22.00
N ILE A 31 12.65 -4.15 21.51
CA ILE A 31 11.65 -3.18 21.04
C ILE A 31 10.87 -3.76 19.86
N ALA A 32 11.59 -4.41 18.94
CA ALA A 32 10.97 -5.02 17.78
C ALA A 32 10.02 -6.17 18.14
N SER A 33 10.41 -7.03 19.09
CA SER A 33 9.56 -8.15 19.51
C SER A 33 8.24 -7.68 20.11
N HIS A 34 8.24 -6.63 20.95
CA HIS A 34 7.01 -6.12 21.55
C HIS A 34 6.06 -5.55 20.49
N ASN A 35 6.59 -4.80 19.53
CA ASN A 35 5.78 -4.22 18.45
C ASN A 35 5.20 -5.31 17.55
N VAL A 36 6.00 -6.31 17.15
CA VAL A 36 5.54 -7.42 16.31
C VAL A 36 4.50 -8.27 17.03
N ILE A 37 4.69 -8.54 18.32
CA ILE A 37 3.70 -9.27 19.13
C ILE A 37 2.39 -8.50 19.21
N LEU A 38 2.44 -7.17 19.41
CA LEU A 38 1.26 -6.32 19.44
C LEU A 38 0.49 -6.38 18.12
N VAL A 39 1.20 -6.23 16.98
CA VAL A 39 0.59 -6.32 15.65
C VAL A 39 0.02 -7.71 15.40
N ALA A 40 0.74 -8.77 15.73
CA ALA A 40 0.27 -10.14 15.57
C ALA A 40 -1.01 -10.39 16.37
N LEU A 41 -1.08 -9.90 17.62
CA LEU A 41 -2.26 -10.03 18.45
C LEU A 41 -3.46 -9.26 17.87
N ALA A 42 -3.24 -8.06 17.33
CA ALA A 42 -4.28 -7.31 16.63
C ALA A 42 -4.81 -8.04 15.39
N LEU A 43 -3.92 -8.66 14.60
CA LEU A 43 -4.30 -9.46 13.44
C LEU A 43 -5.12 -10.71 13.81
N VAL A 44 -4.78 -11.37 14.92
CA VAL A 44 -5.55 -12.51 15.43
C VAL A 44 -6.95 -12.09 15.86
N ILE A 45 -7.07 -10.98 16.60
CA ILE A 45 -8.39 -10.44 16.99
C ILE A 45 -9.21 -10.10 15.75
N TYR A 46 -8.60 -9.43 14.77
CA TYR A 46 -9.24 -9.09 13.50
C TYR A 46 -9.74 -10.34 12.76
N ALA A 47 -8.92 -11.40 12.68
CA ALA A 47 -9.31 -12.69 12.09
C ALA A 47 -10.53 -13.31 12.75
N VAL A 48 -10.57 -13.31 14.08
CA VAL A 48 -11.73 -13.84 14.84
C VAL A 48 -12.98 -13.02 14.57
N VAL A 49 -12.90 -11.69 14.67
CA VAL A 49 -14.07 -10.81 14.48
C VAL A 49 -14.63 -10.94 13.07
N MET A 50 -13.76 -10.92 12.05
CA MET A 50 -14.19 -11.08 10.66
C MET A 50 -14.83 -12.44 10.39
N GLY A 51 -14.27 -13.53 10.94
CA GLY A 51 -14.86 -14.85 10.82
C GLY A 51 -16.27 -14.94 11.41
N LEU A 52 -16.48 -14.29 12.56
CA LEU A 52 -17.80 -14.23 13.19
C LEU A 52 -18.80 -13.39 12.39
N GLN A 53 -18.39 -12.20 11.93
CA GLN A 53 -19.27 -11.34 11.12
C GLN A 53 -19.65 -11.98 9.79
N PHE A 54 -18.71 -12.64 9.12
CA PHE A 54 -18.99 -13.30 7.85
C PHE A 54 -19.99 -14.44 8.03
N LYS A 55 -19.83 -15.26 9.09
CA LYS A 55 -20.79 -16.33 9.39
C LYS A 55 -22.20 -15.78 9.60
N GLN A 56 -22.34 -14.70 10.36
CA GLN A 56 -23.63 -14.05 10.60
C GLN A 56 -24.25 -13.50 9.31
N ALA A 57 -23.48 -12.73 8.55
CA ALA A 57 -23.95 -12.16 7.28
C ALA A 57 -24.33 -13.25 6.26
N MET A 58 -23.62 -14.38 6.26
CA MET A 58 -23.92 -15.53 5.40
C MET A 58 -25.27 -16.17 5.75
N HIS A 59 -25.57 -16.34 7.05
CA HIS A 59 -26.88 -16.85 7.48
C HIS A 59 -28.01 -15.91 7.08
N GLU A 60 -27.86 -14.59 7.32
CA GLU A 60 -28.87 -13.60 6.93
C GLU A 60 -29.11 -13.59 5.42
N GLN A 61 -28.05 -13.68 4.62
CA GLN A 61 -28.15 -13.77 3.17
C GLN A 61 -28.82 -15.07 2.72
N ALA A 62 -28.48 -16.21 3.34
CA ALA A 62 -29.11 -17.49 3.04
C ALA A 62 -30.61 -17.47 3.38
N ASP A 63 -30.99 -16.84 4.50
CA ASP A 63 -32.38 -16.67 4.92
C ASP A 63 -33.18 -15.83 3.92
N ALA A 64 -32.63 -14.67 3.53
CA ALA A 64 -33.26 -13.79 2.56
C ALA A 64 -33.45 -14.48 1.19
N LEU A 65 -32.41 -15.18 0.72
CA LEU A 65 -32.48 -15.95 -0.52
C LEU A 65 -33.48 -17.11 -0.43
N GLY A 66 -33.45 -17.86 0.68
CA GLY A 66 -34.34 -19.00 0.91
C GLY A 66 -35.80 -18.57 0.93
N GLN A 67 -36.13 -17.50 1.65
CA GLN A 67 -37.50 -16.96 1.69
C GLN A 67 -37.96 -16.45 0.32
N SER A 68 -37.11 -15.71 -0.40
CA SER A 68 -37.44 -15.18 -1.73
C SER A 68 -37.68 -16.30 -2.74
N LEU A 69 -36.75 -17.25 -2.85
CA LEU A 69 -36.86 -18.39 -3.76
C LEU A 69 -38.10 -19.24 -3.45
N THR A 70 -38.38 -19.48 -2.17
CA THR A 70 -39.55 -20.27 -1.77
C THR A 70 -40.85 -19.53 -2.09
N THR A 71 -40.92 -18.22 -1.84
CA THR A 71 -42.13 -17.41 -2.12
C THR A 71 -42.40 -17.28 -3.63
N GLN A 72 -41.35 -17.02 -4.42
CA GLN A 72 -41.46 -16.90 -5.86
C GLN A 72 -41.84 -18.24 -6.50
N THR A 73 -41.18 -19.34 -6.09
CA THR A 73 -41.48 -20.67 -6.61
C THR A 73 -42.87 -21.14 -6.19
N ALA A 74 -43.34 -20.81 -4.98
CA ALA A 74 -44.70 -21.14 -4.55
C ALA A 74 -45.76 -20.40 -5.36
N THR A 75 -45.52 -19.13 -5.68
CA THR A 75 -46.41 -18.34 -6.55
C THR A 75 -46.51 -19.00 -7.93
N SER A 76 -45.37 -19.31 -8.56
CA SER A 76 -45.35 -20.00 -9.87
C SER A 76 -45.92 -21.42 -9.83
N ALA A 77 -45.73 -22.15 -8.73
CA ALA A 77 -46.25 -23.50 -8.56
C ALA A 77 -47.76 -23.53 -8.31
N THR A 78 -48.36 -22.43 -7.82
CA THR A 78 -49.80 -22.36 -7.52
C THR A 78 -50.63 -22.65 -8.77
N GLU A 79 -50.32 -21.99 -9.89
CA GLU A 79 -51.03 -22.17 -11.16
C GLU A 79 -50.91 -23.60 -11.69
N LEU A 80 -49.72 -24.19 -11.57
CA LEU A 80 -49.41 -25.55 -12.03
C LEU A 80 -50.06 -26.63 -11.15
N LEU A 81 -50.18 -26.38 -9.85
CA LEU A 81 -50.89 -27.26 -8.91
C LEU A 81 -52.40 -27.28 -9.18
N VAL A 82 -52.98 -26.11 -9.47
CA VAL A 82 -54.41 -25.98 -9.78
C VAL A 82 -54.77 -26.66 -11.10
N SER A 83 -53.88 -26.59 -12.10
CA SER A 83 -54.06 -27.30 -13.37
C SER A 83 -53.68 -28.79 -13.31
N ASN A 84 -53.18 -29.26 -12.17
CA ASN A 84 -52.65 -30.61 -11.97
C ASN A 84 -51.53 -30.99 -12.97
N ASP A 85 -50.74 -29.99 -13.40
CA ASP A 85 -49.63 -30.17 -14.32
C ASP A 85 -48.34 -30.52 -13.58
N ILE A 86 -48.26 -31.79 -13.19
CA ILE A 86 -47.10 -32.36 -12.50
C ILE A 86 -45.82 -32.30 -13.35
N LEU A 87 -45.94 -32.35 -14.69
CA LEU A 87 -44.77 -32.30 -15.56
C LEU A 87 -44.13 -30.91 -15.50
N SER A 88 -44.93 -29.85 -15.60
CA SER A 88 -44.46 -28.47 -15.47
C SER A 88 -43.91 -28.18 -14.07
N LEU A 89 -44.49 -28.77 -13.01
CA LEU A 89 -43.91 -28.68 -11.65
C LEU A 89 -42.50 -29.28 -11.59
N ASN A 90 -42.28 -30.45 -12.20
CA ASN A 90 -40.95 -31.05 -12.24
C ASN A 90 -39.96 -30.21 -13.05
N VAL A 91 -40.39 -29.58 -14.15
CA VAL A 91 -39.54 -28.66 -14.93
C VAL A 91 -39.19 -27.40 -14.13
N LEU A 92 -40.16 -26.81 -13.42
CA LEU A 92 -39.95 -25.66 -12.54
C LEU A 92 -38.91 -25.98 -11.45
N LEU A 93 -39.10 -27.09 -10.74
CA LEU A 93 -38.17 -27.52 -9.68
C LEU A 93 -36.79 -27.90 -10.25
N ASN A 94 -36.73 -28.56 -11.41
CA ASN A 94 -35.47 -28.88 -12.06
C ASN A 94 -34.68 -27.61 -12.43
N ASN A 95 -35.36 -26.61 -12.99
CA ASN A 95 -34.73 -25.31 -13.27
C ASN A 95 -34.26 -24.60 -12.00
N LEU A 96 -35.00 -24.71 -10.89
CA LEU A 96 -34.57 -24.19 -9.60
C LEU A 96 -33.28 -24.87 -9.11
N THR A 97 -33.16 -26.18 -9.26
CA THR A 97 -31.97 -26.96 -8.85
C THR A 97 -30.78 -26.86 -9.80
N LYS A 98 -30.92 -26.18 -10.95
CA LYS A 98 -29.76 -25.77 -11.76
C LYS A 98 -28.94 -24.68 -11.06
N ASN A 99 -29.55 -23.94 -10.13
CA ASN A 99 -28.82 -23.00 -9.31
C ASN A 99 -28.00 -23.77 -8.26
N PRO A 100 -26.66 -23.64 -8.22
CA PRO A 100 -25.81 -24.39 -7.30
C PRO A 100 -26.14 -24.11 -5.82
N LEU A 101 -26.84 -23.03 -5.51
CA LEU A 101 -27.25 -22.68 -4.14
C LEU A 101 -28.41 -23.55 -3.62
N VAL A 102 -29.10 -24.29 -4.49
CA VAL A 102 -30.25 -25.13 -4.13
C VAL A 102 -29.84 -26.60 -4.16
N ALA A 103 -29.78 -27.25 -2.99
CA ALA A 103 -29.48 -28.66 -2.87
C ALA A 103 -30.68 -29.53 -3.30
N HIS A 104 -31.87 -29.16 -2.83
CA HIS A 104 -33.07 -29.98 -2.97
C HIS A 104 -34.33 -29.12 -2.99
N ALA A 105 -35.31 -29.49 -3.81
CA ALA A 105 -36.62 -28.88 -3.81
C ALA A 105 -37.70 -29.93 -4.03
N ALA A 106 -38.77 -29.88 -3.23
CA ALA A 106 -39.88 -30.81 -3.31
C ALA A 106 -41.20 -30.11 -3.03
N ILE A 107 -42.22 -30.46 -3.81
CA ILE A 107 -43.60 -30.02 -3.60
C ILE A 107 -44.42 -31.21 -3.08
N TYR A 108 -45.07 -31.00 -1.96
CA TYR A 108 -45.94 -31.95 -1.30
C TYR A 108 -47.40 -31.54 -1.49
N SER A 109 -48.27 -32.53 -1.69
CA SER A 109 -49.71 -32.38 -1.58
C SER A 109 -50.13 -32.17 -0.12
N VAL A 110 -51.40 -31.79 0.10
CA VAL A 110 -52.03 -31.73 1.43
C VAL A 110 -51.94 -33.04 2.21
N ASP A 111 -51.93 -34.19 1.52
CA ASP A 111 -51.75 -35.52 2.12
C ASP A 111 -50.29 -35.87 2.39
N ASN A 112 -49.38 -34.89 2.31
CA ASN A 112 -47.94 -35.05 2.47
C ASN A 112 -47.31 -36.05 1.47
N ARG A 113 -47.96 -36.24 0.31
CA ARG A 113 -47.44 -37.02 -0.83
C ARG A 113 -46.59 -36.12 -1.72
N ILE A 114 -45.45 -36.63 -2.19
CA ILE A 114 -44.57 -35.90 -3.11
C ILE A 114 -45.23 -35.83 -4.47
N LEU A 115 -45.44 -34.61 -4.97
CA LEU A 115 -45.99 -34.34 -6.30
C LEU A 115 -44.87 -34.11 -7.32
N ALA A 116 -43.84 -33.37 -6.92
CA ALA A 116 -42.66 -33.12 -7.74
C ALA A 116 -41.42 -33.02 -6.84
N GLU A 117 -40.28 -33.48 -7.33
CA GLU A 117 -39.02 -33.52 -6.60
C GLU A 117 -37.85 -33.24 -7.55
N ALA A 118 -36.92 -32.39 -7.14
CA ALA A 118 -35.69 -32.12 -7.86
C ALA A 118 -34.50 -31.98 -6.90
N GLY A 119 -33.30 -32.28 -7.39
CA GLY A 119 -32.06 -32.15 -6.64
C GLY A 119 -31.79 -33.32 -5.70
N GLN A 120 -30.69 -33.23 -4.97
CA GLN A 120 -30.21 -34.28 -4.08
C GLN A 120 -30.57 -33.93 -2.64
N ARG A 121 -31.30 -34.80 -1.94
CA ARG A 121 -31.60 -34.58 -0.52
C ARG A 121 -30.29 -34.40 0.25
N PRO A 122 -30.11 -33.25 0.94
CA PRO A 122 -28.90 -33.03 1.71
C PRO A 122 -28.81 -34.11 2.79
N LYS A 123 -27.60 -34.67 2.99
CA LYS A 123 -27.35 -35.61 4.07
C LYS A 123 -27.49 -34.83 5.36
N SER A 124 -28.52 -35.11 6.15
CA SER A 124 -28.66 -34.53 7.49
C SER A 124 -27.35 -34.71 8.25
N GLY A 125 -26.75 -33.59 8.68
CA GLY A 125 -25.57 -33.64 9.53
C GLY A 125 -25.88 -34.42 10.81
N LEU A 126 -24.85 -35.00 11.42
CA LEU A 126 -24.93 -35.85 12.63
C LEU A 126 -25.65 -35.19 13.84
N LEU A 127 -25.96 -33.89 13.76
CA LEU A 127 -26.66 -33.12 14.78
C LEU A 127 -28.13 -32.83 14.48
N GLY A 128 -28.68 -33.33 13.36
CA GLY A 128 -30.12 -33.22 13.07
C GLY A 128 -30.64 -31.81 12.81
N GLU A 129 -29.78 -30.79 12.79
CA GLU A 129 -30.13 -29.43 12.38
C GLU A 129 -30.30 -29.41 10.86
N THR A 130 -31.55 -29.22 10.42
CA THR A 130 -31.91 -28.89 9.05
C THR A 130 -31.61 -27.42 8.77
N GLU A 131 -30.35 -27.03 8.92
CA GLU A 131 -29.90 -25.67 8.61
C GLU A 131 -30.08 -25.44 7.09
N GLY A 132 -30.71 -24.32 6.73
CA GLY A 132 -30.99 -23.99 5.32
C GLY A 132 -32.21 -24.67 4.69
N VAL A 133 -33.16 -25.21 5.47
CA VAL A 133 -34.45 -25.72 4.96
C VAL A 133 -35.56 -24.68 5.12
N TYR A 134 -36.17 -24.30 4.01
CA TYR A 134 -37.25 -23.33 3.94
C TYR A 134 -38.52 -24.02 3.45
N GLN A 135 -39.63 -23.74 4.12
CA GLN A 135 -40.93 -24.30 3.78
C GLN A 135 -41.96 -23.18 3.67
N THR A 136 -42.74 -23.20 2.58
CA THR A 136 -43.90 -22.30 2.45
C THR A 136 -45.13 -23.08 2.02
N LYS A 137 -46.30 -22.59 2.45
CA LYS A 137 -47.59 -23.13 2.02
C LYS A 137 -47.96 -22.56 0.66
N ILE A 138 -48.44 -23.42 -0.23
CA ILE A 138 -49.00 -23.01 -1.52
C ILE A 138 -50.51 -22.92 -1.30
N THR A 139 -51.06 -21.72 -1.46
CA THR A 139 -52.50 -21.45 -1.26
C THR A 139 -53.12 -20.93 -2.55
N PHE A 140 -54.28 -21.45 -2.92
CA PHE A 140 -55.10 -20.95 -4.01
C PHE A 140 -56.45 -20.50 -3.46
N GLN A 141 -56.81 -19.23 -3.66
CA GLN A 141 -58.06 -18.66 -3.13
C GLN A 141 -58.27 -18.97 -1.63
N ASP A 142 -57.21 -18.77 -0.83
CA ASP A 142 -57.16 -19.07 0.61
C ASP A 142 -57.29 -20.55 1.03
N VAL A 143 -57.36 -21.48 0.08
CA VAL A 143 -57.33 -22.94 0.32
C VAL A 143 -55.90 -23.47 0.15
N THR A 144 -55.43 -24.28 1.10
CA THR A 144 -54.10 -24.90 1.01
C THR A 144 -54.10 -25.97 -0.07
N ALA A 145 -53.32 -25.77 -1.13
CA ALA A 145 -53.14 -26.72 -2.22
C ALA A 145 -51.96 -27.68 -1.97
N GLY A 146 -50.97 -27.25 -1.19
CA GLY A 146 -49.80 -28.06 -0.84
C GLY A 146 -48.72 -27.29 -0.10
N HIS A 147 -47.53 -27.89 0.01
CA HIS A 147 -46.35 -27.29 0.66
C HIS A 147 -45.13 -27.41 -0.24
N LEU A 148 -44.39 -26.32 -0.41
CA LEU A 148 -43.08 -26.31 -1.05
C LEU A 148 -42.00 -26.37 0.03
N ARG A 149 -41.04 -27.28 -0.12
CA ARG A 149 -39.84 -27.38 0.70
C ARG A 149 -38.61 -27.21 -0.18
N ILE A 150 -37.76 -26.24 0.15
CA ILE A 150 -36.47 -26.00 -0.50
C ILE A 150 -35.38 -26.17 0.55
N SER A 151 -34.31 -26.87 0.21
CA SER A 151 -33.10 -26.96 1.02
C SER A 151 -31.95 -26.31 0.24
N LEU A 152 -31.31 -25.31 0.83
CA LEU A 152 -30.14 -24.66 0.25
C LEU A 152 -28.87 -25.46 0.58
N ASP A 153 -27.88 -25.41 -0.32
CA ASP A 153 -26.57 -26.02 -0.09
C ASP A 153 -25.66 -25.04 0.66
N MET A 154 -25.54 -25.21 1.98
CA MET A 154 -24.69 -24.35 2.82
C MET A 154 -23.21 -24.43 2.43
N ASN A 155 -22.73 -25.54 1.85
CA ASN A 155 -21.32 -25.68 1.48
C ASN A 155 -20.92 -24.72 0.34
N GLN A 156 -21.86 -24.40 -0.54
CA GLN A 156 -21.61 -23.47 -1.64
C GLN A 156 -21.47 -22.02 -1.15
N PHE A 157 -22.04 -21.71 0.02
CA PHE A 157 -21.82 -20.43 0.70
C PHE A 157 -20.49 -20.37 1.46
N GLU A 158 -19.86 -21.51 1.77
CA GLU A 158 -18.53 -21.57 2.39
C GLU A 158 -17.38 -21.27 1.40
N GLN A 159 -17.57 -21.49 0.09
CA GLN A 159 -16.54 -21.17 -0.90
C GLN A 159 -16.10 -19.70 -0.85
N PRO A 160 -17.02 -18.70 -0.88
CA PRO A 160 -16.63 -17.31 -0.71
C PRO A 160 -15.94 -17.01 0.64
N MET A 161 -16.27 -17.76 1.71
CA MET A 161 -15.60 -17.64 3.00
C MET A 161 -14.11 -17.98 2.91
N THR A 162 -13.76 -19.09 2.25
CA THR A 162 -12.34 -19.49 2.10
C THR A 162 -11.53 -18.52 1.25
N ILE A 163 -12.12 -18.02 0.16
CA ILE A 163 -11.47 -17.03 -0.72
C ILE A 163 -11.25 -15.71 0.04
N SER A 164 -12.26 -15.24 0.78
CA SER A 164 -12.16 -14.04 1.60
C SER A 164 -11.12 -14.19 2.72
N LEU A 165 -11.09 -15.34 3.39
CA LEU A 165 -10.11 -15.60 4.45
C LEU A 165 -8.69 -15.70 3.90
N GLN A 166 -8.51 -16.23 2.69
CA GLN A 166 -7.22 -16.29 2.02
C GLN A 166 -6.70 -14.89 1.65
N SER A 167 -7.53 -14.06 1.00
CA SER A 167 -7.13 -12.70 0.61
C SER A 167 -6.81 -11.83 1.83
N MET A 168 -7.62 -11.95 2.89
CA MET A 168 -7.38 -11.31 4.17
C MET A 168 -6.11 -11.83 4.84
N GLY A 169 -5.87 -13.14 4.77
CA GLY A 169 -4.65 -13.78 5.26
C GLY A 169 -3.40 -13.22 4.58
N ILE A 170 -3.42 -13.09 3.25
CA ILE A 170 -2.33 -12.48 2.48
C ILE A 170 -2.10 -11.03 2.90
N LEU A 171 -3.16 -10.23 3.02
CA LEU A 171 -3.06 -8.84 3.45
C LEU A 171 -2.49 -8.73 4.89
N SER A 172 -2.93 -9.60 5.80
CA SER A 172 -2.39 -9.68 7.16
C SER A 172 -0.91 -10.07 7.19
N ALA A 173 -0.50 -10.98 6.31
CA ALA A 173 0.89 -11.40 6.19
C ALA A 173 1.77 -10.28 5.64
N ILE A 174 1.29 -9.53 4.64
CA ILE A 174 1.97 -8.35 4.11
C ILE A 174 2.11 -7.29 5.21
N LEU A 175 1.03 -7.01 5.94
CA LEU A 175 1.04 -6.03 7.02
C LEU A 175 1.99 -6.44 8.15
N LEU A 176 2.02 -7.72 8.51
CA LEU A 176 2.96 -8.26 9.49
C LEU A 176 4.41 -8.16 9.01
N ALA A 177 4.68 -8.44 7.73
CA ALA A 177 6.01 -8.33 7.14
C ALA A 177 6.49 -6.86 7.11
N LEU A 178 5.62 -5.92 6.73
CA LEU A 178 5.90 -4.49 6.77
C LEU A 178 6.16 -4.00 8.19
N ALA A 179 5.32 -4.41 9.15
CA ALA A 179 5.52 -4.08 10.56
C ALA A 179 6.86 -4.61 11.06
N LEU A 180 7.21 -5.86 10.74
CA LEU A 180 8.50 -6.45 11.09
C LEU A 180 9.66 -5.68 10.45
N ALA A 181 9.60 -5.38 9.15
CA ALA A 181 10.65 -4.66 8.43
C ALA A 181 10.86 -3.26 9.00
N LEU A 182 9.78 -2.50 9.25
CA LEU A 182 9.83 -1.17 9.83
C LEU A 182 10.40 -1.21 11.25
N SER A 183 9.95 -2.17 12.05
CA SER A 183 10.39 -2.37 13.43
C SER A 183 11.89 -2.67 13.51
N LEU A 184 12.39 -3.51 12.60
CA LEU A 184 13.82 -3.80 12.48
C LEU A 184 14.63 -2.60 11.99
N ARG A 185 14.10 -1.84 11.02
CA ARG A 185 14.74 -0.61 10.53
C ARG A 185 14.91 0.40 11.67
N LEU A 186 13.86 0.62 12.45
CA LEU A 186 13.90 1.52 13.61
C LEU A 186 14.84 1.01 14.71
N GLY A 187 14.76 -0.29 15.03
CA GLY A 187 15.62 -0.90 16.04
C GLY A 187 17.12 -0.80 15.69
N ARG A 188 17.47 -1.00 14.42
CA ARG A 188 18.84 -0.82 13.91
C ARG A 188 19.27 0.65 14.00
N ASN A 189 18.43 1.58 13.55
CA ASN A 189 18.73 3.02 13.56
C ASN A 189 19.02 3.57 14.97
N ILE A 190 18.44 2.98 16.01
CA ILE A 190 18.72 3.36 17.41
C ILE A 190 19.93 2.61 17.96
N THR A 191 20.05 1.30 17.72
CA THR A 191 21.04 0.46 18.39
C THR A 191 22.45 0.59 17.81
N THR A 192 22.61 0.74 16.50
CA THR A 192 23.94 0.87 15.88
C THR A 192 24.72 2.09 16.35
N PRO A 193 24.16 3.32 16.39
CA PRO A 193 24.91 4.50 16.85
C PRO A 193 25.21 4.45 18.35
N LEU A 194 24.29 3.92 19.16
CA LEU A 194 24.56 3.73 20.60
C LEU A 194 25.71 2.75 20.84
N LEU A 195 25.80 1.68 20.03
CA LEU A 195 26.92 0.74 20.11
C LEU A 195 28.24 1.37 19.63
N GLN A 196 28.20 2.19 18.57
CA GLN A 196 29.37 2.91 18.07
C GLN A 196 29.87 3.91 19.11
N LEU A 197 28.99 4.73 19.69
CA LEU A 197 29.32 5.65 20.78
C LEU A 197 29.87 4.92 22.01
N ARG A 198 29.34 3.74 22.35
CA ARG A 198 29.87 2.91 23.45
C ARG A 198 31.30 2.44 23.17
N VAL A 199 31.63 2.10 21.93
CA VAL A 199 32.99 1.67 21.54
C VAL A 199 33.92 2.88 21.51
N TRP A 200 33.49 3.99 20.91
CA TRP A 200 34.22 5.26 20.89
C TRP A 200 34.55 5.76 22.30
N LEU A 201 33.62 5.62 23.27
CA LEU A 201 33.87 6.01 24.66
C LEU A 201 34.98 5.19 25.34
N ARG A 202 35.30 4.00 24.82
CA ARG A 202 36.41 3.19 25.35
C ARG A 202 37.76 3.78 24.96
N GLU A 203 37.86 4.35 23.77
CA GLU A 203 39.08 4.97 23.24
C GLU A 203 38.67 6.16 22.38
N PRO A 204 38.52 7.36 22.99
CA PRO A 204 38.02 8.54 22.29
C PRO A 204 38.98 8.96 21.19
N ASP A 205 38.49 8.95 19.96
CA ASP A 205 39.17 9.46 18.78
C ASP A 205 38.57 10.80 18.31
N PRO A 206 39.24 11.56 17.42
CA PRO A 206 38.70 12.80 16.88
C PRO A 206 37.40 12.65 16.07
N TYR A 207 37.09 11.46 15.57
CA TYR A 207 35.96 11.18 14.69
C TYR A 207 34.77 10.58 15.47
N THR A 208 34.05 11.42 16.21
CA THR A 208 32.90 10.95 17.00
C THR A 208 31.75 10.43 16.12
N PRO A 209 31.31 9.17 16.30
CA PRO A 209 30.20 8.61 15.55
C PRO A 209 28.88 9.39 15.79
N ALA A 210 27.99 9.38 14.79
CA ALA A 210 26.64 9.92 14.88
C ALA A 210 26.50 11.44 15.16
N ILE A 211 27.57 12.22 15.05
CA ILE A 211 27.55 13.67 15.32
C ILE A 211 26.65 14.47 14.38
N ASN A 212 26.45 13.98 13.14
CA ASN A 212 25.63 14.62 12.11
C ASN A 212 24.12 14.34 12.25
N ARG A 213 23.70 13.51 13.23
CA ARG A 213 22.26 13.22 13.41
C ARG A 213 21.54 14.39 14.05
N GLN A 214 20.29 14.64 13.65
CA GLN A 214 19.45 15.72 14.17
C GLN A 214 18.46 15.25 15.25
N ASP A 215 18.76 14.13 15.91
CA ASP A 215 17.94 13.57 16.98
C ASP A 215 18.69 13.59 18.32
N GLU A 216 18.04 13.11 19.38
CA GLU A 216 18.56 13.11 20.74
C GLU A 216 19.86 12.29 20.86
N ILE A 217 20.05 11.30 19.99
CA ILE A 217 21.29 10.52 19.93
C ILE A 217 22.41 11.35 19.30
N GLY A 218 22.09 12.18 18.29
CA GLY A 218 23.01 13.16 17.73
C GLY A 218 23.39 14.26 18.73
N ASP A 219 22.44 14.74 19.53
CA ASP A 219 22.72 15.70 20.61
C ASP A 219 23.67 15.11 21.66
N LEU A 220 23.42 13.86 22.05
CA LEU A 220 24.31 13.12 22.94
C LEU A 220 25.72 12.97 22.33
N ALA A 221 25.81 12.64 21.04
CA ALA A 221 27.08 12.49 20.33
C ALA A 221 27.86 13.82 20.30
N ARG A 222 27.20 14.94 20.00
CA ARG A 222 27.80 16.29 20.03
C ARG A 222 28.31 16.64 21.43
N GLN A 223 27.51 16.42 22.47
CA GLN A 223 27.91 16.68 23.85
C GLN A 223 29.12 15.83 24.28
N LEU A 224 29.16 14.56 23.87
CA LEU A 224 30.29 13.67 24.14
C LEU A 224 31.54 14.11 23.38
N HIS A 225 31.40 14.48 22.11
CA HIS A 225 32.50 15.01 21.30
C HIS A 225 33.14 16.23 21.97
N THR A 226 32.35 17.24 22.33
CA THR A 226 32.85 18.47 22.96
C THR A 226 33.59 18.22 24.29
N ARG A 227 33.21 17.17 25.04
CA ARG A 227 33.81 16.89 26.35
C ARG A 227 35.02 15.97 26.32
N LEU A 228 35.04 14.99 25.41
CA LEU A 228 35.97 13.88 25.44
C LEU A 228 36.81 13.70 24.17
N ALA A 229 36.45 14.35 23.06
CA ALA A 229 37.21 14.17 21.82
C ALA A 229 38.56 14.91 21.92
N PRO A 230 39.68 14.24 21.55
CA PRO A 230 40.95 14.92 21.35
C PRO A 230 40.84 15.97 20.22
N PRO A 231 41.63 17.05 20.24
CA PRO A 231 41.70 17.97 19.10
C PRO A 231 42.08 17.21 17.85
N ALA A 232 41.37 17.47 16.74
CA ALA A 232 41.66 16.85 15.46
C ALA A 232 43.12 17.17 15.07
N PRO A 233 43.87 16.18 14.54
CA PRO A 233 45.20 16.47 14.00
C PRO A 233 45.06 17.56 12.95
N GLU A 234 45.84 18.63 13.08
CA GLU A 234 45.90 19.69 12.08
C GLU A 234 46.22 19.04 10.73
N PRO A 235 45.50 19.38 9.64
CA PRO A 235 45.84 18.85 8.33
C PRO A 235 47.30 19.21 8.08
N GLU A 236 48.13 18.20 7.76
CA GLU A 236 49.50 18.44 7.32
C GLU A 236 49.44 19.52 6.24
N PRO A 237 50.25 20.59 6.34
CA PRO A 237 50.22 21.64 5.33
C PRO A 237 50.42 20.96 3.99
N GLU A 238 49.48 21.20 3.05
CA GLU A 238 49.68 20.79 1.67
C GLU A 238 51.08 21.27 1.29
N PRO A 239 51.96 20.39 0.74
CA PRO A 239 53.29 20.82 0.36
C PRO A 239 53.11 22.06 -0.51
N GLU A 240 53.67 23.19 -0.07
CA GLU A 240 53.69 24.39 -0.89
C GLU A 240 54.19 23.96 -2.27
N PRO A 241 53.54 24.38 -3.37
CA PRO A 241 54.05 24.06 -4.69
C PRO A 241 55.51 24.49 -4.69
N GLU A 242 56.40 23.52 -4.87
CA GLU A 242 57.83 23.76 -5.00
C GLU A 242 57.96 24.64 -6.24
N TYR A 243 58.08 25.96 -6.02
CA TYR A 243 58.44 26.87 -7.08
C TYR A 243 59.87 26.49 -7.41
N ASP A 244 60.05 25.83 -8.55
CA ASP A 244 61.36 25.55 -9.09
C ASP A 244 62.01 26.90 -9.40
N ASP A 245 62.86 27.38 -8.49
CA ASP A 245 63.59 28.64 -8.64
C ASP A 245 64.59 28.58 -9.82
N GLU A 246 64.70 27.45 -10.52
CA GLU A 246 65.52 27.29 -11.73
C GLU A 246 64.82 27.71 -13.04
N GLU A 247 63.53 28.05 -13.03
CA GLU A 247 62.84 28.65 -14.22
C GLU A 247 62.50 30.15 -14.03
N ALA A 248 62.94 30.77 -12.92
CA ALA A 248 62.67 32.17 -12.61
C ALA A 248 63.81 33.15 -12.93
N GLU A 249 64.82 32.75 -13.72
CA GLU A 249 65.90 33.65 -14.19
C GLU A 249 65.87 33.99 -15.69
N ASP A 250 64.91 33.49 -16.49
CA ASP A 250 64.90 33.79 -17.95
C ASP A 250 63.59 34.35 -18.53
N ASP A 251 62.60 34.68 -17.69
CA ASP A 251 61.37 35.39 -18.13
C ASP A 251 61.18 36.71 -17.36
N GLU A 252 62.17 37.61 -17.43
CA GLU A 252 61.86 39.03 -17.30
C GLU A 252 60.96 39.42 -18.49
N PRO A 253 59.77 40.02 -18.29
CA PRO A 253 59.03 40.57 -19.41
C PRO A 253 59.86 41.71 -19.99
N ALA A 254 60.51 41.46 -21.13
CA ALA A 254 61.18 42.50 -21.90
C ALA A 254 60.18 43.65 -22.09
N PHE A 255 60.47 44.81 -21.49
CA PHE A 255 59.75 46.04 -21.79
C PHE A 255 59.96 46.32 -23.29
N GLU A 256 58.99 45.94 -24.13
CA GLU A 256 58.91 46.42 -25.50
C GLU A 256 58.75 47.94 -25.44
N VAL A 257 59.85 48.66 -25.64
CA VAL A 257 59.82 50.09 -25.89
C VAL A 257 59.15 50.28 -27.26
N ARG A 258 57.84 50.45 -27.26
CA ARG A 258 57.05 50.77 -28.46
C ARG A 258 57.62 52.01 -29.14
N ASN A 259 57.93 51.88 -30.43
CA ASN A 259 58.52 52.95 -31.24
C ASN A 259 57.60 54.18 -31.33
N LEU A 260 58.05 55.34 -30.84
CA LEU A 260 57.32 56.62 -30.87
C LEU A 260 57.12 57.24 -32.28
N ARG A 261 57.48 56.52 -33.35
CA ARG A 261 57.36 56.97 -34.74
C ARG A 261 56.35 56.18 -35.57
N ASP A 262 55.58 55.32 -34.91
CA ASP A 262 54.52 54.56 -35.57
C ASP A 262 53.28 55.47 -35.79
N PRO A 263 52.80 55.69 -37.04
CA PRO A 263 51.70 56.61 -37.33
C PRO A 263 50.31 56.19 -36.79
N GLY A 264 50.21 55.06 -36.08
CA GLY A 264 49.00 54.59 -35.38
C GLY A 264 48.93 54.92 -33.89
N PHE A 265 49.75 55.86 -33.40
CA PHE A 265 49.95 56.14 -31.96
C PHE A 265 48.68 56.49 -31.17
N ASP A 266 47.60 56.95 -31.83
CA ASP A 266 46.37 57.41 -31.16
C ASP A 266 45.15 56.48 -31.32
N GLU A 267 45.28 55.30 -31.93
CA GLU A 267 44.17 54.33 -31.95
C GLU A 267 44.26 53.39 -30.74
N THR A 268 43.43 53.69 -29.73
CA THR A 268 43.24 52.81 -28.57
C THR A 268 42.52 51.53 -29.01
N PRO A 269 43.08 50.33 -28.83
CA PRO A 269 42.36 49.10 -29.11
C PRO A 269 41.16 48.98 -28.15
N PRO A 270 39.97 48.54 -28.60
CA PRO A 270 38.86 48.31 -27.69
C PRO A 270 39.23 47.21 -26.68
N ALA A 271 39.04 47.51 -25.39
CA ALA A 271 39.35 46.60 -24.31
C ALA A 271 38.63 45.24 -24.49
N PRO A 272 39.30 44.10 -24.24
CA PRO A 272 38.64 42.81 -24.27
C PRO A 272 37.58 42.75 -23.17
N ALA A 273 36.35 42.44 -23.55
CA ALA A 273 35.24 42.25 -22.62
C ALA A 273 35.57 41.13 -21.60
N PRO A 274 35.14 41.27 -20.33
CA PRO A 274 35.47 40.29 -19.29
C PRO A 274 34.90 38.92 -19.67
N LYS A 275 35.80 37.93 -19.72
CA LYS A 275 35.47 36.53 -19.96
C LYS A 275 34.67 36.02 -18.75
N ALA A 276 33.39 35.73 -18.96
CA ALA A 276 32.50 35.25 -17.91
C ALA A 276 33.02 33.91 -17.35
N ALA A 277 33.08 33.80 -16.02
CA ALA A 277 33.33 32.54 -15.32
C ALA A 277 32.22 31.52 -15.68
N PRO A 278 32.56 30.23 -15.85
CA PRO A 278 31.56 29.21 -16.17
C PRO A 278 30.59 29.08 -15.00
N ARG A 279 29.34 29.52 -15.23
CA ARG A 279 28.21 29.20 -14.35
C ARG A 279 27.95 27.71 -14.47
N GLN A 280 28.09 26.99 -13.36
CA GLN A 280 27.65 25.60 -13.28
C GLN A 280 26.11 25.61 -13.37
N VAL A 281 25.60 25.32 -14.56
CA VAL A 281 24.18 25.08 -14.80
C VAL A 281 23.88 23.72 -14.23
N ILE A 282 22.98 23.69 -13.25
CA ILE A 282 22.35 22.45 -12.81
C ILE A 282 21.39 22.07 -13.93
N SER A 283 21.87 21.28 -14.89
CA SER A 283 20.99 20.59 -15.84
C SER A 283 20.31 19.47 -15.06
N ALA A 284 19.00 19.59 -14.86
CA ALA A 284 18.19 18.40 -14.67
C ALA A 284 18.33 17.59 -15.95
N GLU A 285 19.01 16.45 -15.87
CA GLU A 285 18.87 15.41 -16.87
C GLU A 285 17.42 14.94 -16.76
N GLU A 286 16.59 15.36 -17.71
CA GLU A 286 15.35 14.64 -18.04
C GLU A 286 15.80 13.28 -18.57
N ASP A 287 15.86 12.30 -17.67
CA ASP A 287 15.99 10.91 -18.05
C ASP A 287 14.65 10.51 -18.69
N GLU A 288 14.71 10.22 -19.98
CA GLU A 288 13.60 10.07 -20.92
C GLU A 288 12.86 8.73 -20.74
N ASN A 289 12.68 8.25 -19.50
CA ASN A 289 11.97 7.02 -19.16
C ASN A 289 11.32 7.11 -17.77
N ASP A 290 10.20 7.82 -17.65
CA ASP A 290 9.23 7.57 -16.57
C ASP A 290 7.85 8.10 -16.99
N ASP A 291 7.17 7.32 -17.84
CA ASP A 291 5.73 7.44 -18.02
C ASP A 291 5.05 6.93 -16.73
N GLU A 292 4.92 7.79 -15.71
CA GLU A 292 3.87 7.73 -14.66
C GLU A 292 4.13 8.81 -13.59
N ASP A 293 3.65 10.05 -13.81
CA ASP A 293 3.56 11.10 -12.77
C ASP A 293 2.58 10.63 -11.68
N PRO A 294 3.06 10.31 -10.45
CA PRO A 294 2.24 9.72 -9.38
C PRO A 294 1.21 10.69 -8.77
N PHE A 295 1.12 11.92 -9.28
CA PHE A 295 0.17 12.95 -8.85
C PHE A 295 -0.77 13.43 -9.97
N ALA A 296 -0.83 12.73 -11.12
CA ALA A 296 -1.72 13.10 -12.23
C ALA A 296 -3.21 13.19 -11.82
N ASP A 297 -3.69 12.27 -10.99
CA ASP A 297 -5.09 12.19 -10.56
C ASP A 297 -5.55 13.35 -9.66
N LEU A 298 -4.62 14.13 -9.08
CA LEU A 298 -4.93 15.27 -8.21
C LEU A 298 -5.05 16.60 -8.94
N ARG A 299 -4.63 16.66 -10.21
CA ARG A 299 -4.68 17.89 -11.03
C ARG A 299 -5.98 18.05 -11.81
N ASP A 300 -6.68 16.95 -12.09
CA ASP A 300 -7.93 16.96 -12.88
C ASP A 300 -9.17 17.44 -12.12
N THR A 301 -9.12 17.61 -10.79
CA THR A 301 -10.30 18.04 -10.01
C THR A 301 -10.32 19.54 -9.65
N ALA A 302 -9.36 20.34 -10.11
CA ALA A 302 -9.22 21.75 -9.70
C ALA A 302 -9.33 22.79 -10.82
N SER A 303 -9.66 22.40 -12.06
CA SER A 303 -9.76 23.35 -13.17
C SER A 303 -11.03 23.17 -14.02
N GLU A 304 -12.20 23.36 -13.40
CA GLU A 304 -13.37 23.82 -14.14
C GLU A 304 -13.47 25.34 -14.00
N ALA A 305 -12.69 26.04 -14.82
CA ALA A 305 -12.84 27.48 -15.02
C ALA A 305 -14.00 27.73 -16.02
N PRO A 306 -14.83 28.76 -15.81
CA PRO A 306 -16.07 28.99 -16.55
C PRO A 306 -15.80 29.50 -17.98
N ALA A 307 -16.70 29.12 -18.89
CA ALA A 307 -16.68 29.47 -20.32
C ALA A 307 -16.53 30.98 -20.62
N PRO A 308 -15.91 31.36 -21.75
CA PRO A 308 -15.66 32.76 -22.07
C PRO A 308 -16.95 33.47 -22.51
N VAL A 309 -17.32 34.53 -21.79
CA VAL A 309 -18.36 35.47 -22.19
C VAL A 309 -17.85 36.31 -23.35
N VAL A 310 -18.50 36.17 -24.51
CA VAL A 310 -18.31 37.01 -25.70
C VAL A 310 -18.63 38.46 -25.34
N LYS A 311 -17.62 39.35 -25.40
CA LYS A 311 -17.82 40.80 -25.35
C LYS A 311 -18.45 41.28 -26.67
N ALA A 312 -19.74 41.57 -26.65
CA ALA A 312 -20.41 42.30 -27.72
C ALA A 312 -20.03 43.80 -27.66
N GLN A 313 -19.64 44.36 -28.80
CA GLN A 313 -19.38 45.79 -29.00
C GLN A 313 -20.67 46.62 -28.93
N PRO A 314 -20.62 47.89 -28.48
CA PRO A 314 -21.81 48.72 -28.32
C PRO A 314 -22.26 49.31 -29.66
N ALA A 315 -23.51 49.04 -30.05
CA ALA A 315 -24.20 49.72 -31.15
C ALA A 315 -25.04 50.89 -30.61
N LYS A 316 -24.97 52.02 -31.33
CA LYS A 316 -25.61 53.31 -31.05
C LYS A 316 -27.15 53.25 -31.00
N PRO A 317 -27.81 54.19 -30.29
CA PRO A 317 -29.25 54.14 -30.02
C PRO A 317 -30.09 54.67 -31.20
N ALA A 318 -31.22 54.01 -31.46
CA ALA A 318 -32.29 54.51 -32.32
C ALA A 318 -33.61 54.53 -31.54
N ALA A 319 -34.34 55.63 -31.72
CA ALA A 319 -35.48 56.11 -30.95
C ALA A 319 -36.78 55.28 -31.11
N PRO A 320 -37.80 55.50 -30.26
CA PRO A 320 -38.93 54.58 -30.03
C PRO A 320 -40.17 54.91 -30.85
N GLN A 321 -41.04 53.92 -31.10
CA GLN A 321 -42.52 54.02 -31.32
C GLN A 321 -43.12 52.67 -31.80
N PRO A 322 -44.45 52.45 -31.72
CA PRO A 322 -45.27 52.30 -30.52
C PRO A 322 -46.12 51.00 -30.55
N SER A 323 -46.87 50.77 -29.47
CA SER A 323 -47.77 49.64 -29.24
C SER A 323 -48.95 49.54 -30.23
N ALA A 324 -49.37 48.30 -30.48
CA ALA A 324 -50.75 47.90 -30.78
C ALA A 324 -51.01 46.52 -30.16
#